data_AF-A0A2E6YIA6-F1
#
_entry.id   AF-A0A2E6YIA6-F1
#
_cell.length_a   1.000
_cell.length_b   1.000
_cell.length_c   1.000
_cell.angle_alpha   90.00
_cell.angle_beta   90.00
_cell.angle_gamma   90.00
#
_symmetry.space_group_name_H-M   'P 1'
#
loop_
_entity.id
_entity.type
_entity.pdbx_description
1 polymer ?
#
loop_
_entity_poly.entity_id
_entity_poly.type
_entity_poly.pdbx_seq_one_letter_code
_entity_poly.pdbx_strand_id
1 'polypeptide(L)'
;MQNLNVAIEYIKSEEYLSWVVSNLKWCEHGSDLIDYFDYEGLEEEYANSNERKIIVKRYIQSRIREILKEFKEEQQELLYRTIYSNSKPNEYDFYGHFWSSREDTNPCVEQDFNEEYLLTCAFVPEIIDWVETLKSRMDFLYGKKEKEYYLKKCKIKLINIEKIN
;
A
#
# COMPACT_ATOMS: atom_id res chain seq x y z
N MET A 1 12.97 12.88 -7.60
CA MET A 1 12.41 11.55 -7.34
C MET A 1 12.67 11.20 -5.89
N GLN A 2 11.63 10.95 -5.09
CA GLN A 2 11.84 10.48 -3.72
C GLN A 2 12.20 9.00 -3.76
N ASN A 3 13.35 8.64 -3.18
CA ASN A 3 13.74 7.26 -2.96
C ASN A 3 13.16 6.76 -1.62
N LEU A 4 13.18 5.45 -1.39
CA LEU A 4 12.63 4.81 -0.18
C LEU A 4 13.10 5.48 1.12
N ASN A 5 14.37 5.91 1.22
CA ASN A 5 14.90 6.57 2.42
C ASN A 5 14.20 7.90 2.71
N VAL A 6 13.96 8.73 1.68
CA VAL A 6 13.22 9.98 1.85
C VAL A 6 11.78 9.71 2.30
N ALA A 7 11.15 8.66 1.76
CA ALA A 7 9.80 8.27 2.18
C ALA A 7 9.76 7.77 3.63
N ILE A 8 10.76 6.99 4.08
CA ILE A 8 10.87 6.55 5.47
C ILE A 8 10.97 7.75 6.42
N GLU A 9 11.81 8.74 6.10
CA GLU A 9 11.96 9.93 6.93
C GLU A 9 10.67 10.76 6.99
N TYR A 10 9.92 10.84 5.88
CA TYR A 10 8.59 11.43 5.89
C TYR A 10 7.62 10.68 6.80
N ILE A 11 7.53 9.35 6.70
CA ILE A 11 6.61 8.55 7.54
C ILE A 11 6.99 8.63 9.03
N LYS A 12 8.27 8.83 9.37
CA LYS A 12 8.71 9.05 10.76
C LYS A 12 8.51 10.49 11.26
N SER A 13 8.15 11.42 10.37
CA SER A 13 8.10 12.85 10.70
C SER A 13 6.92 13.20 11.61
N GLU A 14 7.05 14.34 12.29
CA GLU A 14 5.94 14.92 13.04
C GLU A 14 4.77 15.37 12.14
N GLU A 15 5.04 15.63 10.85
CA GLU A 15 4.04 15.99 9.85
C GLU A 15 3.07 14.83 9.61
N TYR A 16 3.59 13.65 9.22
CA TYR A 16 2.75 12.48 8.98
C TYR A 16 2.04 12.01 10.25
N LEU A 17 2.74 11.99 11.38
CA LEU A 17 2.14 11.66 12.67
C LEU A 17 0.96 12.59 13.01
N SER A 18 1.13 13.89 12.81
CA SER A 18 0.06 14.87 13.06
C SER A 18 -1.09 14.71 12.07
N TRP A 19 -0.80 14.34 10.82
CA TRP A 19 -1.82 14.02 9.81
C TRP A 19 -2.67 12.82 10.24
N VAL A 20 -2.05 11.70 10.64
CA VAL A 20 -2.75 10.48 11.09
C VAL A 20 -3.66 10.78 12.27
N VAL A 21 -3.13 11.49 13.27
CA VAL A 21 -3.86 11.83 14.50
C VAL A 21 -5.03 12.80 14.23
N SER A 22 -4.86 13.73 13.29
CA SER A 22 -5.89 14.73 12.97
C SER A 22 -7.00 14.16 12.08
N ASN A 23 -6.65 13.29 11.14
CA ASN A 23 -7.62 12.67 10.23
C ASN A 23 -8.24 11.39 10.80
N LEU A 24 -7.72 10.89 11.92
CA LEU A 24 -8.13 9.62 12.54
C LEU A 24 -8.07 8.45 11.55
N LYS A 25 -7.06 8.44 10.66
CA LYS A 25 -6.85 7.43 9.61
C LYS A 25 -5.37 7.19 9.39
N TRP A 26 -5.00 5.96 9.00
CA TRP A 26 -3.59 5.61 8.69
C TRP A 26 -3.12 6.16 7.34
N CYS A 27 -4.02 6.22 6.35
CA CYS A 27 -3.82 6.86 5.05
C CYS A 27 -5.19 7.29 4.47
N GLU A 28 -5.22 7.98 3.33
CA GLU A 28 -6.46 8.58 2.78
C GLU A 28 -7.59 7.56 2.58
N HIS A 29 -7.23 6.32 2.21
CA HIS A 29 -8.15 5.21 1.97
C HIS A 29 -8.01 4.08 3.01
N GLY A 30 -7.27 4.33 4.09
CA GLY A 30 -6.98 3.35 5.12
C GLY A 30 -8.10 3.20 6.14
N SER A 31 -7.91 2.18 6.98
CA SER A 31 -8.65 1.92 8.21
C SER A 31 -8.66 3.12 9.14
N ASP A 32 -9.73 3.21 9.93
CA ASP A 32 -9.85 4.26 10.91
C ASP A 32 -8.88 3.98 12.05
N LEU A 33 -8.28 5.04 12.58
CA LEU A 33 -7.33 4.95 13.67
C LEU A 33 -7.99 4.34 14.92
N ILE A 34 -9.30 4.53 15.10
CA ILE A 34 -10.06 3.96 16.21
C ILE A 34 -10.04 2.43 16.19
N ASP A 35 -10.07 1.80 15.01
CA ASP A 35 -10.04 0.33 14.86
C ASP A 35 -8.77 -0.28 15.48
N TYR A 36 -7.66 0.47 15.42
CA TYR A 36 -6.41 0.06 16.07
C TYR A 36 -6.51 0.15 17.59
N PHE A 37 -7.07 1.23 18.14
CA PHE A 37 -7.23 1.37 19.59
C PHE A 37 -8.18 0.30 20.15
N ASP A 38 -9.29 0.04 19.46
CA ASP A 38 -10.24 -1.00 19.81
C ASP A 38 -9.58 -2.39 19.79
N TYR A 39 -8.79 -2.68 18.77
CA TYR A 39 -8.04 -3.94 18.66
C TYR A 39 -7.02 -4.14 19.81
N GLU A 40 -6.32 -3.07 20.20
CA GLU A 40 -5.36 -3.11 21.31
C GLU A 40 -6.02 -3.08 22.70
N GLY A 41 -7.36 -2.98 22.77
CA GLY A 41 -8.10 -2.89 24.02
C GLY A 41 -7.83 -1.59 24.80
N LEU A 42 -7.44 -0.53 24.09
CA LEU A 42 -7.15 0.78 24.65
C LEU A 42 -8.44 1.61 24.62
N GLU A 43 -9.15 1.72 25.76
CA GLU A 43 -10.43 2.43 25.88
C GLU A 43 -10.39 3.88 25.31
N GLU A 44 -11.56 4.46 24.98
CA GLU A 44 -11.76 5.80 24.38
C GLU A 44 -10.97 6.93 25.07
N GLU A 45 -10.60 6.77 26.34
CA GLU A 45 -9.81 7.74 27.12
C GLU A 45 -8.42 8.01 26.50
N TYR A 46 -7.80 7.00 25.88
CA TYR A 46 -6.50 7.16 25.19
C TYR A 46 -6.64 7.66 23.77
N ALA A 47 -7.79 7.41 23.14
CA ALA A 47 -8.08 8.01 21.86
C ALA A 47 -8.04 9.54 22.06
N ASN A 48 -8.77 10.13 22.99
CA ASN A 48 -8.89 11.59 23.04
C ASN A 48 -7.80 12.35 23.83
N SER A 49 -6.68 11.70 24.19
CA SER A 49 -5.62 12.30 25.01
C SER A 49 -4.31 12.61 24.24
N ASN A 50 -3.42 13.37 24.87
CA ASN A 50 -2.05 13.61 24.37
C ASN A 50 -1.24 12.31 24.20
N GLU A 51 -1.68 11.21 24.83
CA GLU A 51 -1.02 9.91 24.75
C GLU A 51 -1.30 9.21 23.42
N ARG A 52 -2.40 9.54 22.72
CA ARG A 52 -2.71 9.07 21.35
C ARG A 52 -1.50 9.21 20.44
N LYS A 53 -0.90 10.41 20.43
CA LYS A 53 0.25 10.72 19.57
C LYS A 53 1.48 9.89 19.93
N ILE A 54 1.68 9.57 21.21
CA ILE A 54 2.79 8.72 21.67
C ILE A 54 2.57 7.27 21.21
N ILE A 55 1.35 6.76 21.35
CA ILE A 55 0.97 5.38 20.96
C ILE A 55 1.11 5.21 19.45
N VAL A 56 0.52 6.11 18.66
CA VAL A 56 0.63 6.09 17.19
C VAL A 56 2.08 6.19 16.74
N LYS A 57 2.89 7.05 17.38
CA LYS A 57 4.32 7.17 17.06
C LYS A 57 5.07 5.86 17.30
N ARG A 58 4.77 5.14 18.40
CA ARG A 58 5.36 3.82 18.69
C ARG A 58 4.94 2.78 17.65
N TYR A 59 3.66 2.77 17.28
CA TYR A 59 3.16 1.88 16.22
C TYR A 59 3.89 2.14 14.90
N ILE A 60 3.93 3.39 14.43
CA ILE A 60 4.62 3.76 13.19
C ILE A 60 6.07 3.29 13.21
N GLN A 61 6.79 3.53 14.32
CA GLN A 61 8.18 3.10 14.46
C GLN A 61 8.35 1.58 14.40
N SER A 62 7.46 0.82 15.03
CA SER A 62 7.48 -0.64 14.98
C SER A 62 7.17 -1.12 13.56
N ARG A 63 6.07 -0.62 12.98
CA ARG A 63 5.55 -1.07 11.69
C ARG A 63 6.51 -0.76 10.54
N ILE A 64 7.21 0.38 10.54
CA ILE A 64 8.26 0.64 9.55
C ILE A 64 9.33 -0.47 9.56
N ARG A 65 9.77 -0.93 10.75
CA ARG A 65 10.80 -1.98 10.83
C ARG A 65 10.30 -3.29 10.24
N GLU A 66 9.04 -3.62 10.48
CA GLU A 66 8.38 -4.79 9.90
C GLU A 66 8.27 -4.68 8.38
N ILE A 67 7.79 -3.55 7.85
CA ILE A 67 7.70 -3.30 6.41
C ILE A 67 9.07 -3.44 5.73
N LEU A 68 10.13 -2.89 6.33
CA LEU A 68 11.49 -3.02 5.78
C LEU A 68 12.02 -4.45 5.82
N LYS A 69 11.58 -5.25 6.80
CA LYS A 69 11.87 -6.69 6.83
C LYS A 69 11.09 -7.41 5.73
N GLU A 70 9.80 -7.13 5.58
CA GLU A 70 8.94 -7.66 4.52
C GLU A 70 9.54 -7.37 3.13
N PHE A 71 9.99 -6.14 2.88
CA PHE A 71 10.64 -5.79 1.62
C PHE A 71 11.88 -6.63 1.32
N LYS A 72 12.71 -6.91 2.33
CA LYS A 72 13.91 -7.75 2.15
C LYS A 72 13.56 -9.21 1.90
N GLU A 73 12.50 -9.72 2.53
CA GLU A 73 12.07 -11.11 2.40
C GLU A 73 11.39 -11.40 1.07
N GLU A 74 10.65 -10.42 0.55
CA GLU A 74 9.88 -10.55 -0.69
C GLU A 74 10.76 -10.59 -1.97
N GLN A 75 12.04 -10.18 -1.93
CA GLN A 75 13.00 -10.22 -3.06
C GLN A 75 12.35 -9.87 -4.42
N GLN A 76 11.74 -8.69 -4.51
CA GLN A 76 10.80 -8.37 -5.59
C GLN A 76 11.51 -8.21 -6.92
N GLU A 77 11.25 -9.15 -7.82
CA GLU A 77 11.65 -9.05 -9.23
C GLU A 77 10.48 -8.63 -10.14
N LEU A 78 9.26 -9.02 -9.74
CA LEU A 78 8.04 -8.83 -10.50
C LEU A 78 6.94 -8.18 -9.64
N LEU A 79 6.04 -7.49 -10.33
CA LEU A 79 4.81 -6.97 -9.78
C LEU A 79 3.62 -7.45 -10.60
N TYR A 80 2.52 -7.68 -9.90
CA TYR A 80 1.30 -8.29 -10.42
C TYR A 80 0.11 -7.38 -10.20
N ARG A 81 -0.82 -7.40 -11.15
CA ARG A 81 -2.09 -6.71 -11.00
C ARG A 81 -3.16 -7.40 -11.82
N THR A 82 -4.28 -7.68 -11.18
CA THR A 82 -5.49 -8.14 -11.86
C THR A 82 -6.31 -6.96 -12.35
N ILE A 83 -6.84 -7.06 -13.57
CA ILE A 83 -7.82 -6.12 -14.11
C ILE A 83 -8.97 -6.85 -14.81
N TYR A 84 -10.12 -6.21 -14.82
CA TYR A 84 -11.28 -6.63 -15.62
C TYR A 84 -11.37 -5.77 -16.89
N SER A 85 -11.55 -6.40 -18.06
CA SER A 85 -11.59 -5.70 -19.35
C SER A 85 -12.40 -6.46 -20.39
N ASN A 86 -13.03 -5.76 -21.34
CA ASN A 86 -13.72 -6.38 -22.49
C ASN A 86 -12.79 -6.70 -23.67
N SER A 87 -11.53 -6.31 -23.59
CA SER A 87 -10.54 -6.53 -24.64
C SER A 87 -9.17 -6.78 -24.04
N LYS A 88 -8.33 -7.52 -24.78
CA LYS A 88 -6.95 -7.79 -24.39
C LYS A 88 -6.19 -6.47 -24.08
N PRO A 89 -5.53 -6.38 -22.91
CA PRO A 89 -4.74 -5.21 -22.53
C PRO A 89 -3.57 -4.92 -23.50
N ASN A 90 -3.20 -3.65 -23.61
CA ASN A 90 -2.02 -3.19 -24.37
C ASN A 90 -0.71 -3.51 -23.63
N GLU A 91 0.37 -3.81 -24.36
CA GLU A 91 1.69 -4.08 -23.72
C GLU A 91 2.26 -2.88 -22.96
N TYR A 92 1.89 -1.65 -23.36
CA TYR A 92 2.41 -0.42 -22.75
C TYR A 92 1.31 0.61 -22.47
N ASP A 93 0.77 0.59 -21.25
CA ASP A 93 -0.31 1.50 -20.84
C ASP A 93 -0.35 1.73 -19.33
N PHE A 94 -1.25 2.60 -18.87
CA PHE A 94 -1.54 2.79 -17.45
C PHE A 94 -2.69 1.88 -17.01
N TYR A 95 -2.42 1.04 -16.00
CA TYR A 95 -3.40 0.07 -15.49
C TYR A 95 -3.90 0.35 -14.08
N GLY A 96 -3.51 1.48 -13.49
CA GLY A 96 -3.80 1.80 -12.08
C GLY A 96 -2.55 1.79 -11.22
N HIS A 97 -2.74 2.15 -9.95
CA HIS A 97 -1.65 2.43 -9.01
C HIS A 97 -1.23 1.22 -8.19
N PHE A 98 -2.17 0.38 -7.77
CA PHE A 98 -1.90 -0.69 -6.81
C PHE A 98 -1.42 -1.96 -7.51
N TRP A 99 -0.20 -2.38 -7.20
CA TRP A 99 0.40 -3.59 -7.74
C TRP A 99 0.97 -4.44 -6.61
N SER A 100 0.77 -5.74 -6.63
CA SER A 100 1.25 -6.62 -5.57
C SER A 100 2.58 -7.28 -5.95
N SER A 101 3.41 -7.63 -4.95
CA SER A 101 4.56 -8.51 -5.16
C SER A 101 4.16 -10.00 -5.22
N ARG A 102 2.87 -10.32 -5.09
CA ARG A 102 2.36 -11.68 -5.22
C ARG A 102 1.32 -11.78 -6.32
N GLU A 103 1.29 -12.94 -6.95
CA GLU A 103 0.39 -13.27 -8.05
C GLU A 103 -1.04 -13.57 -7.59
N ASP A 104 -1.20 -14.07 -6.36
CA ASP A 104 -2.48 -14.50 -5.78
C ASP A 104 -3.31 -13.36 -5.17
N THR A 105 -2.73 -12.16 -5.07
CA THR A 105 -3.41 -10.98 -4.58
C THR A 105 -4.22 -10.35 -5.70
N ASN A 106 -5.53 -10.25 -5.50
CA ASN A 106 -6.44 -9.61 -6.44
C ASN A 106 -6.73 -8.17 -5.96
N PRO A 107 -5.97 -7.14 -6.42
CA PRO A 107 -6.24 -5.75 -6.06
C PRO A 107 -7.46 -5.16 -6.80
N CYS A 108 -8.33 -5.99 -7.37
CA CYS A 108 -9.42 -5.56 -8.22
C CYS A 108 -10.78 -5.89 -7.61
N VAL A 109 -11.62 -4.87 -7.51
CA VAL A 109 -13.07 -5.04 -7.31
C VAL A 109 -13.65 -5.54 -8.63
N GLU A 110 -14.38 -6.65 -8.60
CA GLU A 110 -15.11 -7.21 -9.74
C GLU A 110 -16.03 -6.13 -10.34
N GLN A 111 -15.91 -5.90 -11.65
CA GLN A 111 -16.77 -4.98 -12.42
C GLN A 111 -17.52 -5.76 -13.50
N ASP A 112 -18.54 -5.14 -14.11
CA ASP A 112 -19.38 -5.71 -15.19
C ASP A 112 -18.61 -5.95 -16.53
N PHE A 113 -17.35 -6.37 -16.47
CA PHE A 113 -16.59 -6.82 -17.63
C PHE A 113 -16.48 -8.34 -17.63
N ASN A 114 -16.46 -8.92 -18.82
CA ASN A 114 -16.57 -10.36 -18.99
C ASN A 114 -15.24 -11.12 -18.92
N GLU A 115 -14.09 -10.42 -18.91
CA GLU A 115 -12.77 -11.06 -18.92
C GLU A 115 -11.86 -10.50 -17.83
N GLU A 116 -11.17 -11.41 -17.14
CA GLU A 116 -10.19 -11.11 -16.10
C GLU A 116 -8.78 -11.36 -16.62
N TYR A 117 -7.89 -10.40 -16.42
CA TYR A 117 -6.50 -10.46 -16.86
C TYR A 117 -5.54 -10.26 -15.69
N LEU A 118 -4.55 -11.16 -15.57
CA LEU A 118 -3.36 -10.98 -14.75
C LEU A 118 -2.29 -10.26 -15.58
N LEU A 119 -1.88 -9.09 -15.12
CA LEU A 119 -0.80 -8.31 -15.69
C LEU A 119 0.45 -8.49 -14.85
N THR A 120 1.59 -8.65 -15.52
CA THR A 120 2.91 -8.73 -14.86
C THR A 120 3.84 -7.67 -15.41
N CYS A 121 4.58 -6.98 -14.55
CA CYS A 121 5.68 -6.10 -14.95
C CYS A 121 6.93 -6.33 -14.10
N ALA A 122 8.08 -5.81 -14.56
CA ALA A 122 9.29 -5.80 -13.73
C ALA A 122 9.11 -4.87 -12.54
N PHE A 123 9.68 -5.24 -11.41
CA PHE A 123 9.86 -4.34 -10.29
C PHE A 123 10.93 -3.28 -10.64
N VAL A 124 10.52 -2.01 -10.70
CA VAL A 124 11.40 -0.88 -11.03
C VAL A 124 11.28 0.18 -9.91
N PRO A 125 12.28 0.33 -9.03
CA PRO A 125 12.22 1.24 -7.88
C PRO A 125 11.85 2.69 -8.22
N GLU A 126 12.19 3.15 -9.42
CA GLU A 126 12.03 4.53 -9.88
C GLU A 126 10.57 4.89 -10.16
N ILE A 127 9.75 3.91 -10.55
CA ILE A 127 8.32 4.13 -10.82
C ILE A 127 7.45 3.95 -9.57
N ILE A 128 8.01 3.41 -8.48
CA ILE A 128 7.31 3.30 -7.20
C ILE A 128 7.15 4.69 -6.59
N ASP A 129 5.93 4.98 -6.14
CA ASP A 129 5.65 6.02 -5.16
C ASP A 129 5.86 5.45 -3.75
N TRP A 130 7.08 5.65 -3.23
CA TRP A 130 7.46 5.09 -1.94
C TRP A 130 6.70 5.69 -0.76
N VAL A 131 6.21 6.93 -0.87
CA VAL A 131 5.43 7.55 0.21
C VAL A 131 4.06 6.87 0.29
N GLU A 132 3.34 6.78 -0.84
CA GLU A 132 2.03 6.14 -0.85
C GLU A 132 2.12 4.64 -0.57
N THR A 133 3.16 3.97 -1.07
CA THR A 133 3.44 2.56 -0.73
C THR A 133 3.59 2.36 0.79
N LEU A 134 4.38 3.21 1.45
CA LEU A 134 4.56 3.10 2.91
C LEU A 134 3.30 3.48 3.67
N LYS A 135 2.55 4.50 3.24
CA LYS A 135 1.25 4.86 3.84
C LYS A 135 0.25 3.69 3.75
N SER A 136 0.16 3.05 2.59
CA SER A 136 -0.71 1.88 2.39
C SER A 136 -0.30 0.71 3.30
N ARG A 137 1.01 0.41 3.39
CA ARG A 137 1.51 -0.68 4.25
C ARG A 137 1.52 -0.36 5.75
N MET A 138 1.37 0.92 6.10
CA MET A 138 1.17 1.40 7.47
C MET A 138 -0.24 1.12 7.98
N ASP A 139 -1.19 0.90 7.05
CA ASP A 139 -2.56 0.60 7.42
C ASP A 139 -2.65 -0.63 8.35
N PHE A 140 -3.38 -0.46 9.45
CA PHE A 140 -3.45 -1.46 10.49
C PHE A 140 -4.18 -2.74 10.04
N LEU A 141 -5.31 -2.61 9.36
CA LEU A 141 -6.15 -3.75 8.98
C LEU A 141 -5.67 -4.43 7.70
N TYR A 142 -5.29 -3.64 6.69
CA TYR A 142 -5.06 -4.09 5.32
C TYR A 142 -3.58 -4.09 4.95
N GLY A 143 -2.76 -3.26 5.60
CA GLY A 143 -1.36 -3.04 5.23
C GLY A 143 -0.48 -4.30 5.28
N LYS A 144 -0.82 -5.29 6.12
CA LYS A 144 -0.14 -6.60 6.17
C LYS A 144 -0.67 -7.61 5.14
N LYS A 145 -1.93 -7.49 4.76
CA LYS A 145 -2.61 -8.45 3.87
C LYS A 145 -2.28 -8.18 2.41
N GLU A 146 -2.41 -6.93 1.99
CA GLU A 146 -2.40 -6.56 0.57
C GLU A 146 -0.96 -6.45 0.03
N LYS A 147 -0.01 -6.02 0.87
CA LYS A 147 1.42 -5.89 0.52
C LYS A 147 1.64 -5.20 -0.83
N GLU A 148 0.88 -4.16 -1.07
CA GLU A 148 0.88 -3.48 -2.36
C GLU A 148 2.05 -2.50 -2.49
N TYR A 149 2.37 -2.19 -3.74
CA TYR A 149 3.22 -1.13 -4.22
C TYR A 149 2.36 -0.14 -4.97
N TYR A 150 2.47 1.13 -4.59
CA TYR A 150 1.83 2.22 -5.30
C TYR A 150 2.75 2.67 -6.43
N LEU A 151 2.33 2.48 -7.68
CA LEU A 151 3.04 2.98 -8.85
C LEU A 151 2.62 4.42 -9.16
N LYS A 152 3.59 5.24 -9.57
CA LYS A 152 3.33 6.58 -10.09
C LYS A 152 2.39 6.52 -11.28
N LYS A 153 1.70 7.64 -11.57
CA LYS A 153 0.83 7.76 -12.75
C LYS A 153 1.68 7.78 -14.04
N CYS A 154 2.04 6.60 -14.52
CA CYS A 154 2.85 6.41 -15.72
C CYS A 154 2.45 5.14 -16.47
N LYS A 155 2.80 5.09 -17.76
CA LYS A 155 2.65 3.88 -18.57
C LYS A 155 3.65 2.83 -18.10
N ILE A 156 3.16 1.61 -17.92
CA ILE A 156 3.91 0.45 -17.48
C ILE A 156 4.09 -0.49 -18.66
N LYS A 157 5.30 -0.99 -18.85
CA LYS A 157 5.57 -2.04 -19.83
C LYS A 157 5.29 -3.39 -19.19
N LEU A 158 4.35 -4.13 -19.75
CA LEU A 158 4.00 -5.47 -19.31
C LEU A 158 5.00 -6.49 -19.86
N ILE A 159 5.34 -7.47 -19.03
CA ILE A 159 6.13 -8.65 -19.38
C ILE A 159 5.21 -9.80 -19.76
N ASN A 160 4.06 -9.92 -19.06
CA ASN A 160 3.06 -10.93 -19.31
C ASN A 160 1.64 -10.35 -19.21
N ILE A 161 0.74 -10.92 -20.00
CA ILE A 161 -0.70 -10.66 -19.99
C ILE A 161 -1.38 -12.02 -20.11
N GLU A 162 -1.95 -12.49 -19.01
CA GLU A 162 -2.61 -13.78 -18.92
C GLU A 162 -4.11 -13.59 -18.69
N LYS A 163 -4.95 -14.26 -19.49
CA LYS A 163 -6.39 -14.28 -19.27
C LYS A 163 -6.71 -15.38 -18.26
N ILE A 164 -7.34 -15.02 -17.14
CA ILE A 164 -7.66 -15.94 -16.04
C ILE A 164 -9.10 -16.46 -16.17
N ASN A 165 -10.03 -15.60 -16.57
CA ASN A 165 -11.45 -15.92 -16.81
C ASN A 165 -11.93 -15.26 -18.12
#